data_AF-A0A2N7XSZ1-F1
#
_entry.id   AF-A0A2N7XSZ1-F1
#
_cell.length_a   1.000
_cell.length_b   1.000
_cell.length_c   1.000
_cell.angle_alpha   90.00
_cell.angle_beta   90.00
_cell.angle_gamma   90.00
#
_symmetry.space_group_name_H-M   'P 1'
#
loop_
_entity.id
_entity.type
_entity.pdbx_description
1 polymer ?
#
loop_
_entity_poly.entity_id
_entity_poly.type
_entity_poly.pdbx_seq_one_letter_code
_entity_poly.pdbx_strand_id
1 'polypeptide(L)'
;MQAVARIARAAALGAGVPEERLPLVTVDPSEEAHALYNDPALLDRLRPALVEALGADHVQPHPPIMASEDFGEFGLDRKIPVAMI
;
A
#
# COMPACT_ATOMS: atom_id res chain seq x y z
N MET A 1 11.20 2.00 -7.31
CA MET A 1 11.89 1.05 -8.24
C MET A 1 13.41 1.24 -8.36
N GLN A 2 13.96 2.46 -8.35
CA GLN A 2 15.42 2.70 -8.53
C GLN A 2 16.33 1.89 -7.58
N ALA A 3 15.91 1.65 -6.34
CA ALA A 3 16.67 0.86 -5.38
C ALA A 3 16.78 -0.62 -5.81
N VAL A 4 15.71 -1.22 -6.31
CA VAL A 4 15.68 -2.60 -6.80
C VAL A 4 16.62 -2.75 -7.99
N ALA A 5 16.54 -1.84 -8.97
CA ALA A 5 17.43 -1.84 -10.13
C ALA A 5 18.91 -1.72 -9.74
N ARG A 6 19.22 -0.82 -8.78
CA ARG A 6 20.58 -0.66 -8.25
C ARG A 6 21.10 -1.93 -7.58
N ILE A 7 20.28 -2.56 -6.73
CA ILE A 7 20.67 -3.79 -6.01
C ILE A 7 20.87 -4.94 -6.99
N ALA A 8 19.95 -5.12 -7.95
CA ALA A 8 20.07 -6.14 -8.99
C ALA A 8 21.35 -5.98 -9.82
N ARG A 9 21.69 -4.75 -10.24
CA ARG A 9 22.95 -4.46 -10.94
C ARG A 9 24.16 -4.78 -10.08
N ALA A 10 24.18 -4.34 -8.82
CA ALA A 10 25.30 -4.59 -7.91
C ALA A 10 25.50 -6.09 -7.64
N ALA A 11 24.42 -6.85 -7.46
CA ALA A 11 24.46 -8.30 -7.28
C ALA A 11 25.02 -9.01 -8.53
N ALA A 12 24.59 -8.60 -9.74
CA ALA A 12 25.07 -9.17 -10.99
C ALA A 12 26.58 -8.90 -11.19
N LEU A 13 27.03 -7.66 -10.99
CA LEU A 13 28.45 -7.32 -11.09
C LEU A 13 29.29 -8.05 -10.04
N GLY A 14 28.79 -8.16 -8.80
CA GLY A 14 29.46 -8.92 -7.73
C GLY A 14 29.60 -10.41 -8.04
N ALA A 15 28.69 -10.96 -8.86
CA ALA A 15 28.74 -12.33 -9.35
C ALA A 15 29.58 -12.50 -10.63
N GLY A 16 30.22 -11.44 -11.14
CA GLY A 16 31.03 -11.48 -12.36
C GLY A 16 30.22 -11.49 -13.66
N VAL A 17 28.93 -11.10 -13.62
CA VAL A 17 28.14 -10.90 -14.84
C VAL A 17 28.73 -9.72 -15.61
N PRO A 18 29.09 -9.90 -16.89
CA PRO A 18 29.68 -8.82 -17.69
C PRO A 18 28.61 -7.78 -18.04
N GLU A 19 29.03 -6.53 -18.30
CA GLU A 19 28.11 -5.39 -18.40
C GLU A 19 27.04 -5.56 -19.51
N GLU A 20 27.40 -6.20 -20.62
CA GLU A 20 26.50 -6.48 -21.75
C GLU A 20 25.44 -7.55 -21.46
N ARG A 21 25.52 -8.20 -20.29
CA ARG A 21 24.56 -9.23 -19.82
C ARG A 21 23.88 -8.85 -18.51
N LEU A 22 23.96 -7.59 -18.10
CA LEU A 22 23.28 -7.12 -16.89
C LEU A 22 21.75 -7.32 -16.98
N PRO A 23 21.08 -7.56 -15.84
CA PRO A 23 19.65 -7.79 -15.82
C PRO A 23 18.87 -6.54 -16.25
N LEU A 24 17.83 -6.75 -17.06
CA LEU A 24 16.81 -5.74 -17.33
C LEU A 24 15.76 -5.78 -16.21
N VAL A 25 15.50 -4.63 -15.59
CA VAL A 25 14.46 -4.50 -14.56
C VAL A 25 13.30 -3.70 -15.13
N THR A 26 12.13 -4.35 -15.24
CA THR A 26 10.87 -3.76 -15.69
C THR A 26 9.83 -3.84 -14.58
N VAL A 27 8.82 -2.96 -14.65
CA VAL A 27 7.64 -3.01 -13.78
C VAL A 27 6.46 -3.41 -14.64
N ASP A 28 5.69 -4.40 -14.18
CA ASP A 28 4.40 -4.71 -14.78
C ASP A 28 3.33 -3.84 -14.11
N PRO A 29 2.70 -2.90 -14.84
CA PRO A 29 1.68 -2.03 -14.26
C PRO A 29 0.36 -2.76 -13.95
N SER A 30 0.20 -4.01 -14.40
CA SER A 30 -0.98 -4.83 -14.06
C SER A 30 -0.86 -5.55 -12.71
N GLU A 31 0.35 -5.61 -12.15
CA GLU A 31 0.67 -6.29 -10.89
C GLU A 31 0.98 -5.24 -9.80
N GLU A 32 0.00 -4.38 -9.52
CA GLU A 32 0.06 -3.35 -8.48
C GLU A 32 -1.08 -3.53 -7.47
N ALA A 33 -0.79 -3.31 -6.20
CA ALA A 33 -1.77 -3.21 -5.13
C ALA A 33 -1.54 -1.90 -4.40
N HIS A 34 -2.45 -0.95 -4.58
CA HIS A 34 -2.34 0.35 -3.94
C HIS A 34 -2.55 0.22 -2.43
N ALA A 35 -1.79 1.01 -1.66
CA ALA A 35 -1.94 1.01 -0.22
C ALA A 35 -3.35 1.48 0.15
N LEU A 36 -4.07 0.65 0.94
CA LEU A 36 -5.33 1.06 1.55
C LEU A 36 -5.09 2.28 2.45
N TYR A 37 -5.63 3.42 2.05
CA TYR A 37 -5.58 4.66 2.79
C TYR A 37 -6.98 5.02 3.28
N ASN A 38 -7.19 4.90 4.59
CA ASN A 38 -8.43 5.37 5.20
C ASN A 38 -8.41 6.89 5.31
N ASP A 39 -9.37 7.55 4.66
CA ASP A 39 -9.49 9.01 4.68
C ASP A 39 -9.79 9.51 6.11
N PRO A 40 -8.95 10.41 6.69
CA PRO A 40 -9.14 10.87 8.06
C PRO A 40 -10.47 11.59 8.29
N ALA A 41 -10.90 12.43 7.33
CA ALA A 41 -12.14 13.19 7.48
C ALA A 41 -13.38 12.28 7.41
N LEU A 42 -13.33 11.21 6.61
CA LEU A 42 -14.36 10.17 6.59
C LEU A 42 -14.37 9.37 7.91
N LEU A 43 -13.20 8.98 8.43
CA LEU A 43 -13.10 8.29 9.72
C LEU A 43 -13.66 9.13 10.88
N ASP A 44 -13.37 10.43 10.92
CA ASP A 44 -13.89 11.36 11.93
C ASP A 44 -15.42 11.46 11.90
N ARG A 45 -16.02 11.27 10.72
CA ARG A 45 -17.49 11.22 10.56
C ARG A 45 -18.07 9.85 10.95
N LEU A 46 -17.38 8.76 10.62
CA LEU A 46 -17.86 7.40 10.87
C LEU A 46 -17.76 7.00 12.35
N ARG A 47 -16.66 7.35 13.03
CA ARG A 47 -16.42 6.99 14.43
C ARG A 47 -17.58 7.33 15.38
N PRO A 48 -18.11 8.57 15.45
CA PRO A 48 -19.20 8.88 16.36
C PRO A 48 -20.47 8.08 16.05
N ALA A 49 -20.80 7.89 14.76
CA ALA A 49 -21.97 7.10 14.36
C ALA A 49 -21.83 5.62 14.76
N LEU A 50 -20.63 5.04 14.63
CA LEU A 50 -20.36 3.67 15.07
C LEU A 50 -20.41 3.54 16.59
N VAL A 51 -19.86 4.51 17.32
CA VAL A 51 -19.91 4.52 18.80
C VAL A 51 -21.34 4.62 19.30
N GLU A 52 -22.18 5.44 18.66
CA GLU A 52 -23.60 5.55 18.98
C GLU A 52 -24.33 4.23 18.75
N ALA A 53 -24.06 3.54 17.64
CA ALA A 53 -24.75 2.31 17.27
C ALA A 53 -24.25 1.06 18.01
N LEU A 54 -22.94 0.97 18.27
CA LEU A 54 -22.27 -0.24 18.76
C LEU A 54 -21.76 -0.12 20.20
N GLY A 55 -21.70 1.09 20.76
CA GLY A 55 -21.09 1.38 22.05
C GLY A 55 -19.57 1.60 21.98
N ALA A 56 -19.05 2.44 22.86
CA ALA A 56 -17.64 2.86 22.83
C ALA A 56 -16.64 1.70 23.03
N ASP A 57 -17.02 0.70 23.83
CA ASP A 57 -16.14 -0.46 24.10
C ASP A 57 -15.92 -1.33 22.85
N HIS A 58 -16.82 -1.25 21.87
CA HIS A 58 -16.79 -2.05 20.64
C HIS A 58 -16.14 -1.32 19.45
N VAL A 59 -15.72 -0.05 19.59
CA VAL A 59 -15.12 0.74 18.51
C VAL A 59 -13.68 1.12 18.88
N GLN A 60 -12.73 0.27 18.48
CA GLN A 60 -11.32 0.40 18.87
C GLN A 60 -10.43 0.81 17.68
N PRO A 61 -9.34 1.54 17.92
CA PRO A 61 -8.34 1.78 16.88
C PRO A 61 -7.61 0.47 16.56
N HIS A 62 -7.52 0.14 15.27
CA HIS A 62 -6.70 -0.97 14.80
C HIS A 62 -5.34 -0.44 14.31
N PRO A 63 -4.20 -1.03 14.72
CA PRO A 63 -2.90 -0.63 14.18
C PRO A 63 -2.80 -0.96 12.69
N PRO A 64 -1.98 -0.22 11.90
CA PRO A 64 -1.66 -0.61 10.54
C PRO A 64 -1.06 -2.02 10.51
N ILE A 65 -1.45 -2.81 9.52
CA ILE A 65 -0.91 -4.15 9.27
C ILE A 65 -0.25 -4.21 7.89
N MET A 66 0.56 -5.26 7.68
CA MET A 66 1.29 -5.45 6.41
C MET A 66 0.56 -6.35 5.41
N ALA A 67 -0.72 -6.63 5.66
CA ALA A 67 -1.56 -7.34 4.71
C ALA A 67 -1.83 -6.45 3.48
N SER A 68 -1.81 -7.06 2.30
CA SER A 68 -2.32 -6.43 1.08
C SER A 68 -3.84 -6.47 1.10
N GLU A 69 -4.48 -5.39 0.63
CA GLU A 69 -5.93 -5.24 0.63
C GLU A 69 -6.37 -4.53 -0.66
N ASP A 70 -7.34 -5.10 -1.37
CA ASP A 70 -7.79 -4.61 -2.68
C ASP A 70 -8.76 -3.43 -2.58
N PHE A 71 -9.35 -3.20 -1.40
CA PHE A 71 -10.24 -2.06 -1.16
C PHE A 71 -9.56 -0.70 -1.39
N GLY A 72 -8.22 -0.65 -1.33
CA GLY A 72 -7.43 0.54 -1.67
C GLY A 72 -7.65 1.05 -3.09
N GLU A 73 -8.02 0.16 -4.02
CA GLU A 73 -8.27 0.49 -5.43
C GLU A 73 -9.50 1.40 -5.64
N PHE A 74 -10.39 1.51 -4.66
CA PHE A 74 -11.51 2.46 -4.73
C PHE A 74 -11.12 3.90 -4.36
N GLY A 75 -9.96 4.08 -3.72
CA GLY A 75 -9.48 5.36 -3.18
C GLY A 75 -8.37 6.03 -3.98
N LEU A 76 -8.13 5.60 -5.22
CA LEU A 76 -7.00 6.07 -6.04
C LEU A 76 -6.94 7.61 -6.13
N ASP A 77 -5.71 8.14 -6.09
CA ASP A 77 -5.41 9.57 -6.04
C ASP A 77 -6.05 10.35 -4.88
N ARG A 78 -6.69 9.67 -3.91
CA ARG A 78 -7.45 10.28 -2.82
C ARG A 78 -8.59 11.19 -3.29
N LYS A 79 -9.11 10.96 -4.51
CA LYS A 79 -10.23 11.72 -5.07
C LYS A 79 -11.58 11.26 -4.51
N ILE A 80 -11.70 9.96 -4.23
CA ILE A 80 -12.86 9.35 -3.60
C ILE A 80 -12.44 8.95 -2.18
N PRO A 81 -13.04 9.53 -1.12
CA PRO A 81 -12.75 9.11 0.25
C PRO A 81 -13.21 7.67 0.48
N VAL A 82 -12.31 6.84 1.00
CA VAL A 82 -12.59 5.45 1.37
C VAL A 82 -12.21 5.21 2.83
N ALA A 83 -12.89 4.27 3.47
CA ALA A 83 -12.55 3.81 4.81
C ALA A 83 -12.94 2.34 4.97
N MET A 84 -11.98 1.51 5.33
CA MET A 84 -12.20 0.14 5.81
C MET A 84 -11.97 0.14 7.31
N ILE A 85 -13.00 -0.27 8.05
CA ILE A 85 -13.16 -0.09 9.51
C ILE A 85 -13.50 -1.41 10.20
#